data_AF-A0A3D6CBG3-F1
#
_entry.id   AF-A0A3D6CBG3-F1
#
_cell.length_a   1.000
_cell.length_b   1.000
_cell.length_c   1.000
_cell.angle_alpha   90.00
_cell.angle_beta   90.00
_cell.angle_gamma   90.00
#
_symmetry.space_group_name_H-M   'P 1'
#
loop_
_entity.id
_entity.type
_entity.pdbx_description
1 polymer ?
#
loop_
_entity_poly.entity_id
_entity_poly.type
_entity_poly.pdbx_seq_one_letter_code
_entity_poly.pdbx_strand_id
1 'polypeptide(L)'
;KQVNKAKLEKRKKRKKKKGKPGNTTPQVNRTRQEQLRKAKENREQNIKQNAQRQQAGAVAQVRQLVKDNRLDLKDGQEPYYFALGKKIKKVWVDKETANKLSAGRLAVVRLDEVFDVVPAKVAKQIQTRSPETVVLLHDPENTDPVS
;
A
#
# COMPACT_ATOMS: atom_id res chain seq x y z
N LYS A 1 42.56 41.81 59.89
CA LYS A 1 42.08 43.15 59.46
C LYS A 1 40.60 42.99 59.09
N GLN A 2 39.62 43.17 59.98
CA GLN A 2 38.96 44.45 60.37
C GLN A 2 38.64 45.34 59.15
N VAL A 3 37.42 45.24 58.58
CA VAL A 3 36.16 46.00 58.79
C VAL A 3 36.07 47.35 58.04
N ASN A 4 34.96 47.56 57.29
CA ASN A 4 33.91 48.58 57.54
C ASN A 4 33.28 49.29 56.32
N LYS A 5 31.99 49.64 56.52
CA LYS A 5 31.14 50.69 55.90
C LYS A 5 30.56 50.40 54.51
N ALA A 6 29.30 49.94 54.36
CA ALA A 6 28.04 50.55 54.78
C ALA A 6 27.84 52.01 54.32
N LYS A 7 26.91 52.16 53.36
CA LYS A 7 25.95 53.26 53.18
C LYS A 7 26.49 54.67 52.90
N LEU A 8 26.38 55.08 51.64
CA LEU A 8 25.99 56.44 51.27
C LEU A 8 25.13 56.36 50.00
N GLU A 9 23.82 56.14 50.15
CA GLU A 9 22.81 57.20 50.03
C GLU A 9 22.60 57.63 48.56
N LYS A 10 21.58 57.08 47.88
CA LYS A 10 20.23 57.70 47.83
C LYS A 10 20.24 59.19 47.47
N ARG A 11 20.26 59.49 46.17
CA ARG A 11 19.56 60.65 45.56
C ARG A 11 19.77 60.56 44.05
N LYS A 12 18.88 59.89 43.32
CA LYS A 12 17.85 60.60 42.55
C LYS A 12 16.62 59.71 42.38
N LYS A 13 15.79 59.71 43.40
CA LYS A 13 14.37 59.38 43.31
C LYS A 13 13.71 60.25 42.23
N ARG A 14 12.74 59.63 41.54
CA ARG A 14 11.52 60.24 40.96
C ARG A 14 11.69 60.98 39.63
N LYS A 15 11.21 60.34 38.56
CA LYS A 15 10.01 60.75 37.81
C LYS A 15 9.63 59.64 36.82
N LYS A 16 8.55 58.90 37.12
CA LYS A 16 7.30 58.94 36.35
C LYS A 16 7.40 58.27 34.96
N LYS A 17 6.85 57.05 34.84
CA LYS A 17 5.58 56.80 34.12
C LYS A 17 5.24 55.31 34.06
N LYS A 18 4.20 54.97 34.82
CA LYS A 18 3.25 53.88 34.59
C LYS A 18 2.73 53.97 33.14
N GLY A 19 2.79 52.89 32.34
CA GLY A 19 2.18 52.88 31.01
C GLY A 19 2.54 51.70 30.10
N LYS A 20 1.55 50.81 29.93
CA LYS A 20 1.30 49.82 28.85
C LYS A 20 1.99 48.43 28.91
N PRO A 21 1.19 47.35 29.07
CA PRO A 21 1.55 46.04 28.54
C PRO A 21 1.27 46.08 27.03
N GLY A 22 2.30 46.09 26.20
CA GLY A 22 2.08 46.34 24.79
C GLY A 22 3.32 46.21 23.95
N ASN A 23 3.90 45.01 23.93
CA ASN A 23 4.59 44.52 22.74
C ASN A 23 4.84 43.01 22.84
N THR A 24 3.76 42.24 22.94
CA THR A 24 3.81 40.86 22.45
C THR A 24 3.63 40.95 20.95
N THR A 25 4.77 40.96 20.27
CA THR A 25 4.95 41.17 18.84
C THR A 25 3.91 40.39 18.02
N PRO A 26 3.15 41.01 17.09
CA PRO A 26 2.22 40.31 16.20
C PRO A 26 2.91 39.22 15.35
N GLN A 27 4.23 39.24 15.29
CA GLN A 27 5.07 38.26 14.62
C GLN A 27 5.06 36.87 15.26
N VAL A 28 4.89 36.76 16.59
CA VAL A 28 4.94 35.45 17.30
C VAL A 28 3.65 34.64 17.08
N ASN A 29 2.51 35.30 16.86
CA ASN A 29 1.22 34.62 16.63
C ASN A 29 1.07 34.05 15.22
N ARG A 30 1.70 34.67 14.19
CA ARG A 30 1.68 34.16 12.81
C ARG A 30 2.43 32.84 12.66
N THR A 31 3.59 32.72 13.29
CA THR A 31 4.45 31.52 13.19
C THR A 31 3.77 30.27 13.75
N ARG A 32 2.97 30.41 14.81
CA ARG A 32 2.29 29.28 15.46
C ARG A 32 1.10 28.76 14.63
N GLN A 33 0.38 29.65 13.95
CA GLN A 33 -0.74 29.27 13.06
C GLN A 33 -0.24 28.61 11.76
N GLU A 34 0.89 29.05 11.22
CA GLU A 34 1.48 28.43 10.01
C GLU A 34 2.04 27.02 10.27
N GLN A 35 2.63 26.79 11.44
CA GLN A 35 3.13 25.45 11.83
C GLN A 35 2.00 24.43 12.01
N LEU A 36 0.85 24.86 12.56
CA LEU A 36 -0.31 23.99 12.75
C LEU A 36 -1.00 23.61 11.43
N ARG A 37 -0.97 24.48 10.41
CA ARG A 37 -1.51 24.17 9.07
C ARG A 37 -0.62 23.21 8.29
N LYS A 38 0.71 23.42 8.31
CA LYS A 38 1.68 22.50 7.65
C LYS A 38 1.69 21.10 8.25
N ALA A 39 1.44 20.96 9.56
CA ALA A 39 1.39 19.66 10.23
C ALA A 39 0.16 18.80 9.85
N LYS A 40 -0.96 19.43 9.43
CA LYS A 40 -2.15 18.71 8.96
C LYS A 40 -1.99 18.19 7.52
N GLU A 41 -1.46 19.02 6.61
CA GLU A 41 -1.20 18.64 5.23
C GLU A 41 -0.18 17.48 5.11
N ASN A 42 0.86 17.47 5.96
CA ASN A 42 1.88 16.43 5.93
C ASN A 42 1.34 15.04 6.37
N ARG A 43 0.37 15.01 7.29
CA ARG A 43 -0.24 13.75 7.77
C ARG A 43 -1.08 13.08 6.69
N GLU A 44 -1.84 13.83 5.91
CA GLU A 44 -2.69 13.28 4.86
C GLU A 44 -1.89 12.70 3.69
N GLN A 45 -0.76 13.33 3.32
CA GLN A 45 0.14 12.77 2.31
C GLN A 45 0.82 11.49 2.76
N ASN A 46 1.23 11.40 4.04
CA ASN A 46 1.92 10.22 4.55
C ASN A 46 0.98 9.00 4.65
N ILE A 47 -0.29 9.21 5.02
CA ILE A 47 -1.30 8.14 5.06
C ILE A 47 -1.55 7.56 3.66
N LYS A 48 -1.68 8.42 2.63
CA LYS A 48 -1.86 7.96 1.24
C LYS A 48 -0.64 7.20 0.71
N GLN A 49 0.57 7.70 0.96
CA GLN A 49 1.80 7.02 0.54
C GLN A 49 2.04 5.69 1.27
N ASN A 50 1.65 5.59 2.55
CA ASN A 50 1.82 4.36 3.30
C ASN A 50 0.85 3.27 2.84
N ALA A 51 -0.40 3.63 2.50
CA ALA A 51 -1.37 2.71 1.91
C ALA A 51 -0.88 2.19 0.54
N GLN A 52 -0.35 3.08 -0.32
CA GLN A 52 0.21 2.67 -1.62
C GLN A 52 1.42 1.74 -1.49
N ARG A 53 2.32 2.00 -0.52
CA ARG A 53 3.49 1.12 -0.29
C ARG A 53 3.12 -0.26 0.24
N GLN A 54 2.13 -0.34 1.14
CA GLN A 54 1.66 -1.62 1.66
C GLN A 54 0.97 -2.46 0.58
N GLN A 55 0.15 -1.82 -0.26
CA GLN A 55 -0.46 -2.49 -1.42
C GLN A 55 0.58 -2.94 -2.45
N ALA A 56 1.61 -2.12 -2.71
CA ALA A 56 2.69 -2.49 -3.62
C ALA A 56 3.50 -3.71 -3.13
N GLY A 57 3.71 -3.85 -1.82
CA GLY A 57 4.42 -5.00 -1.25
C GLY A 57 3.71 -6.33 -1.48
N ALA A 58 2.39 -6.37 -1.26
CA ALA A 58 1.58 -7.56 -1.48
C ALA A 58 1.53 -7.96 -2.97
N VAL A 59 1.37 -6.97 -3.86
CA VAL A 59 1.36 -7.19 -5.32
C VAL A 59 2.72 -7.70 -5.80
N ALA A 60 3.83 -7.15 -5.29
CA ALA A 60 5.17 -7.62 -5.65
C ALA A 60 5.39 -9.10 -5.26
N GLN A 61 4.91 -9.51 -4.09
CA GLN A 61 5.02 -10.90 -3.65
C GLN A 61 4.18 -11.85 -4.51
N VAL A 62 2.93 -11.47 -4.84
CA VAL A 62 2.07 -12.23 -5.75
C VAL A 62 2.73 -12.35 -7.13
N ARG A 63 3.27 -11.24 -7.65
CA ARG A 63 3.99 -11.21 -8.93
C ARG A 63 5.16 -12.19 -8.96
N GLN A 64 5.92 -12.27 -7.87
CA GLN A 64 7.04 -13.20 -7.77
C GLN A 64 6.55 -14.65 -7.71
N LEU A 65 5.50 -14.95 -6.95
CA LEU A 65 4.89 -16.29 -6.92
C LEU A 65 4.41 -16.74 -8.29
N VAL A 66 3.70 -15.88 -9.02
CA VAL A 66 3.23 -16.18 -10.38
C VAL A 66 4.43 -16.41 -11.30
N LYS A 67 5.42 -15.51 -11.30
CA LYS A 67 6.60 -15.65 -12.16
C LYS A 67 7.36 -16.94 -11.90
N ASP A 68 7.55 -17.34 -10.65
CA ASP A 68 8.30 -18.54 -10.29
C ASP A 68 7.56 -19.84 -10.63
N ASN A 69 6.22 -19.80 -10.61
CA ASN A 69 5.38 -21.01 -10.76
C ASN A 69 4.54 -21.03 -12.04
N ARG A 70 4.72 -20.06 -12.96
CA ARG A 70 4.01 -20.05 -14.24
C ARG A 70 4.47 -21.21 -15.12
N LEU A 71 3.54 -21.85 -15.80
CA LEU A 71 3.83 -22.82 -16.83
C LEU A 71 4.17 -22.10 -18.13
N ASP A 72 5.12 -22.64 -18.88
CA ASP A 72 5.44 -22.15 -20.21
C ASP A 72 4.36 -22.66 -21.19
N LEU A 73 3.70 -21.73 -21.87
CA LEU A 73 2.57 -21.99 -22.77
C LEU A 73 2.97 -21.86 -24.25
N LYS A 74 4.27 -21.84 -24.57
CA LYS A 74 4.74 -21.57 -25.95
C LYS A 74 4.30 -22.63 -26.95
N ASP A 75 4.11 -23.86 -26.51
CA ASP A 75 3.64 -24.97 -27.33
C ASP A 75 2.10 -25.10 -27.37
N GLY A 76 1.38 -24.09 -26.88
CA GLY A 76 -0.08 -24.11 -26.84
C GLY A 76 -0.71 -24.07 -28.22
N GLN A 77 -1.25 -25.21 -28.68
CA GLN A 77 -1.92 -25.32 -29.98
C GLN A 77 -3.44 -25.12 -29.89
N GLU A 78 -4.03 -25.35 -28.72
CA GLU A 78 -5.49 -25.31 -28.54
C GLU A 78 -5.92 -24.08 -27.72
N PRO A 79 -6.99 -23.37 -28.14
CA PRO A 79 -7.54 -22.27 -27.37
C PRO A 79 -8.40 -22.80 -26.23
N TYR A 80 -8.03 -22.50 -24.99
CA TYR A 80 -8.85 -22.75 -23.82
C TYR A 80 -9.64 -21.49 -23.44
N TYR A 81 -10.97 -21.60 -23.44
CA TYR A 81 -11.87 -20.49 -23.12
C TYR A 81 -12.21 -20.45 -21.64
N PHE A 82 -12.17 -19.26 -21.03
CA PHE A 82 -12.50 -19.06 -19.63
C PHE A 82 -13.28 -17.77 -19.42
N ALA A 83 -14.09 -17.73 -18.36
CA ALA A 83 -14.84 -16.56 -17.97
C ALA A 83 -13.96 -15.60 -17.14
N LEU A 84 -13.94 -14.33 -17.53
CA LEU A 84 -13.38 -13.22 -16.76
C LEU A 84 -14.53 -12.23 -16.48
N GLY A 85 -15.17 -12.40 -15.33
CA GLY A 85 -16.39 -11.66 -14.98
C GLY A 85 -17.50 -11.93 -15.99
N LYS A 86 -17.88 -10.92 -16.78
CA LYS A 86 -18.93 -11.02 -17.82
C LYS A 86 -18.39 -11.31 -19.23
N LYS A 87 -17.07 -11.42 -19.41
CA LYS A 87 -16.44 -11.61 -20.73
C LYS A 87 -15.79 -12.98 -20.81
N ILE A 88 -15.88 -13.62 -21.97
CA ILE A 88 -15.12 -14.84 -22.25
C ILE A 88 -13.77 -14.42 -22.85
N LYS A 89 -12.69 -14.94 -22.29
CA LYS A 89 -11.32 -14.79 -22.77
C LYS A 89 -10.77 -16.16 -23.15
N LYS A 90 -9.63 -16.18 -23.85
CA LYS A 90 -8.95 -17.41 -24.21
C LYS A 90 -7.46 -17.32 -23.94
N VAL A 91 -6.86 -18.46 -23.64
CA VAL A 91 -5.41 -18.66 -23.54
C VAL A 91 -5.04 -19.85 -24.41
N TRP A 92 -3.90 -19.76 -25.09
CA TRP A 92 -3.38 -20.87 -25.88
C TRP A 92 -2.63 -21.82 -24.97
N VAL A 93 -3.05 -23.08 -24.95
CA VAL A 93 -2.51 -24.11 -24.06
C VAL A 93 -2.34 -25.41 -24.83
N ASP A 94 -1.47 -26.27 -24.34
CA ASP A 94 -1.41 -27.65 -24.82
C ASP A 94 -2.58 -28.47 -24.25
N LYS A 95 -2.92 -29.57 -24.91
CA LYS A 95 -3.98 -30.51 -24.49
C LYS A 95 -3.79 -31.01 -23.06
N GLU A 96 -2.56 -31.29 -22.64
CA GLU A 96 -2.28 -31.73 -21.26
C GLU A 96 -2.61 -30.62 -20.25
N THR A 97 -2.26 -29.38 -20.57
CA THR A 97 -2.54 -28.20 -19.73
C THR A 97 -4.04 -27.93 -19.67
N ALA A 98 -4.76 -28.03 -20.78
CA ALA A 98 -6.22 -27.92 -20.83
C ALA A 98 -6.90 -28.96 -19.91
N ASN A 99 -6.46 -30.22 -19.97
CA ASN A 99 -7.00 -31.28 -19.12
C ASN A 99 -6.74 -31.01 -17.63
N LYS A 100 -5.51 -30.57 -17.29
CA LYS A 100 -5.15 -30.20 -15.91
C LYS A 100 -5.90 -28.96 -15.40
N LEU A 101 -6.24 -28.00 -16.27
CA LEU A 101 -7.10 -26.85 -15.96
C LEU A 101 -8.53 -27.30 -15.64
N SER A 102 -9.13 -28.12 -16.51
CA SER A 102 -10.47 -28.67 -16.30
C SER A 102 -10.56 -29.54 -15.04
N ALA A 103 -9.50 -30.29 -14.72
CA ALA A 103 -9.41 -31.09 -13.50
C ALA A 103 -9.12 -30.28 -12.22
N GLY A 104 -9.01 -28.94 -12.30
CA GLY A 104 -8.73 -28.08 -11.14
C GLY A 104 -7.32 -28.24 -10.54
N ARG A 105 -6.38 -28.84 -11.28
CA ARG A 105 -4.97 -28.95 -10.87
C ARG A 105 -4.17 -27.70 -11.24
N LEU A 106 -4.60 -27.01 -12.29
CA LEU A 106 -4.06 -25.72 -12.73
C LEU A 106 -5.13 -24.64 -12.64
N ALA A 107 -4.67 -23.39 -12.67
CA ALA A 107 -5.50 -22.20 -12.57
C ALA A 107 -4.97 -21.10 -13.49
N VAL A 108 -5.87 -20.26 -13.99
CA VAL A 108 -5.52 -19.08 -14.80
C VAL A 108 -5.47 -17.86 -13.88
N VAL A 109 -4.35 -17.14 -13.93
CA VAL A 109 -4.13 -15.88 -13.21
C VAL A 109 -3.85 -14.77 -14.21
N ARG A 110 -4.17 -13.53 -13.83
CA ARG A 110 -3.89 -12.34 -14.63
C ARG A 110 -2.82 -11.50 -13.95
N LEU A 111 -1.68 -11.33 -14.60
CA LEU A 111 -0.56 -10.54 -14.11
C LEU A 111 -0.12 -9.53 -15.17
N ASP A 112 -0.04 -8.25 -14.81
CA ASP A 112 0.38 -7.17 -15.74
C ASP A 112 -0.35 -7.23 -17.11
N GLU A 113 -1.66 -7.53 -17.09
CA GLU A 113 -2.52 -7.70 -18.28
C GLU A 113 -2.29 -8.95 -19.13
N VAL A 114 -1.33 -9.79 -18.78
CA VAL A 114 -1.09 -11.10 -19.38
C VAL A 114 -1.83 -12.18 -18.59
N PHE A 115 -2.26 -13.25 -19.28
CA PHE A 115 -2.84 -14.44 -18.65
C PHE A 115 -1.76 -15.50 -18.55
N ASP A 116 -1.45 -15.90 -17.32
CA ASP A 116 -0.51 -16.97 -17.02
C ASP A 116 -1.26 -18.15 -16.40
N VAL A 117 -0.72 -19.35 -16.56
CA VAL A 117 -1.24 -20.57 -15.94
C VAL A 117 -0.31 -20.97 -14.82
N VAL A 118 -0.86 -21.18 -13.62
CA VAL A 118 -0.10 -21.59 -12.43
C VAL A 118 -0.75 -22.82 -11.78
N PRO A 119 0.00 -23.59 -10.96
CA PRO A 119 -0.57 -24.67 -10.15
C PRO A 119 -1.68 -24.16 -9.22
N ALA A 120 -2.72 -24.96 -9.02
CA ALA A 120 -3.85 -24.63 -8.15
C ALA A 120 -3.39 -24.29 -6.72
N LYS A 121 -2.35 -24.96 -6.20
CA LYS A 121 -1.75 -24.65 -4.90
C LYS A 121 -1.22 -23.21 -4.81
N VAL A 122 -0.64 -22.69 -5.89
CA VAL A 122 -0.13 -21.32 -5.96
C VAL A 122 -1.27 -20.34 -6.16
N ALA A 123 -2.26 -20.68 -7.00
CA ALA A 123 -3.45 -19.87 -7.17
C ALA A 123 -4.24 -19.70 -5.86
N LYS A 124 -4.41 -20.75 -5.04
CA LYS A 124 -5.03 -20.65 -3.71
C LYS A 124 -4.25 -19.69 -2.79
N GLN A 125 -2.92 -19.75 -2.82
CA GLN A 125 -2.05 -18.81 -2.07
C GLN A 125 -2.16 -17.37 -2.56
N ILE A 126 -2.29 -17.17 -3.87
CA ILE A 126 -2.52 -15.86 -4.48
C ILE A 126 -3.90 -15.36 -4.11
N GLN A 127 -4.94 -16.20 -4.16
CA GLN A 127 -6.32 -15.85 -3.83
C GLN A 127 -6.46 -15.28 -2.42
N THR A 128 -5.75 -15.84 -1.43
CA THR A 128 -5.73 -15.32 -0.06
C THR A 128 -5.14 -13.91 0.05
N ARG A 129 -4.22 -13.53 -0.85
CA ARG A 129 -3.49 -12.25 -0.82
C ARG A 129 -4.08 -11.21 -1.76
N SER A 130 -4.45 -11.63 -2.96
CA SER A 130 -4.94 -10.82 -4.07
C SER A 130 -5.93 -11.67 -4.89
N PRO A 131 -7.21 -11.72 -4.49
CA PRO A 131 -8.23 -12.51 -5.17
C PRO A 131 -8.49 -12.00 -6.60
N GLU A 132 -8.30 -10.71 -6.86
CA GLU A 132 -8.41 -10.07 -8.17
C GLU A 132 -7.40 -10.58 -9.20
N THR A 133 -6.28 -11.17 -8.76
CA THR A 133 -5.27 -11.76 -9.64
C THR A 133 -5.73 -13.14 -10.16
N VAL A 134 -6.58 -13.85 -9.42
CA VAL A 134 -7.04 -15.18 -9.82
C VAL A 134 -8.27 -15.04 -10.72
N VAL A 135 -8.15 -15.54 -11.95
CA VAL A 135 -9.22 -15.45 -12.96
C VAL A 135 -10.06 -16.72 -12.98
N LEU A 136 -9.38 -17.87 -13.00
CA LEU A 136 -10.01 -19.18 -13.07
C LEU A 136 -9.34 -20.12 -12.09
N LEU A 137 -10.12 -20.69 -11.19
CA LEU A 137 -9.70 -21.74 -10.28
C LEU A 137 -10.86 -22.72 -10.16
N HIS A 138 -10.68 -23.93 -10.69
CA HIS A 138 -11.62 -25.03 -10.50
C HIS A 138 -11.28 -25.78 -9.22
N ASP A 139 -12.29 -26.17 -8.44
CA ASP A 139 -12.05 -27.04 -7.29
C ASP A 139 -12.04 -28.51 -7.76
N PRO A 140 -10.98 -29.25 -7.43
CA PRO A 140 -10.85 -30.65 -7.84
C PRO A 140 -11.88 -31.57 -7.18
N GLU A 141 -12.54 -31.12 -6.10
CA GLU A 141 -13.58 -31.89 -5.39
C GLU A 141 -14.96 -31.83 -6.06
N ASN A 142 -15.15 -30.97 -7.06
CA ASN A 142 -16.41 -30.83 -7.80
C ASN A 142 -16.24 -31.15 -9.30
N THR A 143 -15.30 -32.05 -9.62
CA THR A 143 -15.32 -32.71 -10.93
C THR A 143 -16.23 -33.92 -10.77
N ASP A 144 -17.51 -33.75 -11.08
CA ASP A 144 -18.47 -34.84 -11.13
C ASP A 144 -17.86 -36.01 -11.91
N PRO A 145 -17.68 -37.20 -11.31
CA PRO A 145 -17.35 -38.38 -12.09
C PRO A 145 -18.54 -38.63 -13.00
N VAL A 146 -18.38 -38.29 -14.28
CA VAL A 146 -19.29 -38.74 -15.34
C VAL A 146 -19.53 -40.25 -15.15
N SER A 147 -20.74 -40.58 -14.71
CA SER A 147 -21.32 -41.92 -14.68
C SER A 147 -22.24 -42.06 -15.89
#